data_AF-A0A1L9U0T8-F1
#
_entry.id   AF-A0A1L9U0T8-F1
#
_cell.length_a   1.000
_cell.length_b   1.000
_cell.length_c   1.000
_cell.angle_alpha   90.00
_cell.angle_beta   90.00
_cell.angle_gamma   90.00
#
_symmetry.space_group_name_H-M   'P 1'
#
loop_
_entity.id
_entity.type
_entity.pdbx_description
1 polymer ?
#
loop_
_entity_poly.entity_id
_entity_poly.type
_entity_poly.pdbx_seq_one_letter_code
_entity_poly.pdbx_strand_id
1 'polypeptide(L)'
;MTAATRFLKKLRRHEKDPCLYIYPFNVPSLVVHFTIVLALRAKLRPSRDLSHLGYRLVNIEKHDNLREWYLVEVNALGRVPTLTGKSLPSPLTDALSIVYWVCDQCPSLLPKEHQTEICRLLSQLHETIDGYGAVNPAVEDFLTNHDITDTHREALEYKRDRQMKQRELVAMNISAGHSMTGNSVAFLEEVLALRNKYSRGGTWIFGDKIGPTVLDAHVVPFVARLLDINLDDLVPPELRVYANTIRALPQGQEALGKRPTVWDPSLGPIDEIRL
;
A
#
# COMPACT_ATOMS: atom_id res chain seq x y z
N MET A 1 0.86 -34.43 26.81
CA MET A 1 0.62 -33.54 25.65
C MET A 1 1.96 -33.19 25.02
N THR A 2 2.17 -33.54 23.76
CA THR A 2 3.46 -33.43 23.07
C THR A 2 3.70 -32.02 22.50
N ALA A 3 4.98 -31.67 22.30
CA ALA A 3 5.40 -30.37 21.73
C ALA A 3 4.75 -30.08 20.36
N ALA A 4 4.51 -31.12 19.56
CA ALA A 4 3.80 -31.03 18.28
C ALA A 4 2.34 -30.52 18.43
N THR A 5 1.63 -30.93 19.48
CA THR A 5 0.25 -30.45 19.76
C THR A 5 0.22 -29.00 20.20
N ARG A 6 1.32 -28.51 20.80
CA ARG A 6 1.50 -27.10 21.19
C ARG A 6 1.83 -26.21 19.99
N PHE A 7 2.62 -26.70 19.04
CA PHE A 7 2.96 -26.02 17.79
C PHE A 7 1.73 -25.88 16.87
N LEU A 8 0.96 -26.95 16.68
CA LEU A 8 -0.29 -26.92 15.89
C LEU A 8 -1.38 -26.03 16.52
N LYS A 9 -1.47 -25.97 17.86
CA LYS A 9 -2.35 -25.02 18.55
C LYS A 9 -1.89 -23.57 18.41
N LYS A 10 -0.58 -23.31 18.25
CA LYS A 10 -0.02 -21.97 18.03
C LYS A 10 -0.32 -21.48 16.61
N LEU A 11 -0.21 -22.37 15.62
CA LEU A 11 -0.65 -22.12 14.24
C LEU A 11 -2.17 -21.86 14.15
N ARG A 12 -2.99 -22.67 14.83
CA ARG A 12 -4.46 -22.45 14.87
C ARG A 12 -4.90 -21.23 15.69
N ARG A 13 -4.10 -20.75 16.65
CA ARG A 13 -4.42 -19.52 17.42
C ARG A 13 -4.29 -18.25 16.58
N HIS A 14 -3.40 -18.25 15.58
CA HIS A 14 -3.22 -17.14 14.63
C HIS A 14 -4.24 -17.13 13.49
N GLU A 15 -5.12 -18.12 13.40
CA GLU A 15 -6.09 -18.28 12.31
C GLU A 15 -7.37 -17.44 12.51
N LYS A 16 -7.39 -16.53 13.49
CA LYS A 16 -8.56 -15.66 13.77
C LYS A 16 -8.29 -14.17 13.54
N ASP A 17 -7.04 -13.73 13.72
CA ASP A 17 -6.70 -12.32 13.62
C ASP A 17 -6.48 -11.93 12.15
N PRO A 18 -6.80 -10.69 11.73
CA PRO A 18 -6.54 -10.24 10.38
C PRO A 18 -5.05 -10.34 10.05
N CYS A 19 -4.72 -10.62 8.78
CA CYS A 19 -3.36 -10.76 8.29
C CYS A 19 -3.16 -9.90 7.04
N LEU A 20 -2.21 -8.97 7.12
CA LEU A 20 -1.78 -8.10 6.03
C LEU A 20 -0.56 -8.71 5.33
N TYR A 21 -0.73 -9.07 4.07
CA TYR A 21 0.32 -9.48 3.16
C TYR A 21 0.92 -8.25 2.51
N ILE A 22 2.22 -8.00 2.69
CA ILE A 22 2.87 -6.77 2.22
C ILE A 22 4.21 -7.03 1.54
N TYR A 23 4.59 -6.08 0.69
CA TYR A 23 5.97 -5.91 0.26
C TYR A 23 6.43 -4.51 0.67
N PRO A 24 7.43 -4.36 1.57
CA PRO A 24 7.72 -3.10 2.25
C PRO A 24 8.35 -2.03 1.35
N PHE A 25 8.47 -2.27 0.04
CA PHE A 25 9.05 -1.35 -0.93
C PHE A 25 8.15 -1.09 -2.15
N ASN A 26 6.84 -1.39 -2.07
CA ASN A 26 5.89 -0.83 -3.05
C ASN A 26 5.01 0.25 -2.41
N VAL A 27 4.65 1.27 -3.20
CA VAL A 27 3.90 2.43 -2.71
C VAL A 27 2.58 2.02 -2.05
N PRO A 28 1.76 1.12 -2.64
CA PRO A 28 0.54 0.66 -2.01
C PRO A 28 0.73 0.10 -0.59
N SER A 29 1.80 -0.69 -0.35
CA SER A 29 2.05 -1.23 1.00
C SER A 29 2.54 -0.17 1.97
N LEU A 30 3.39 0.77 1.50
CA LEU A 30 3.88 1.86 2.32
C LEU A 30 2.75 2.78 2.79
N VAL A 31 1.80 3.08 1.91
CA VAL A 31 0.62 3.88 2.21
C VAL A 31 -0.29 3.18 3.23
N VAL A 32 -0.61 1.90 3.01
CA VAL A 32 -1.41 1.12 3.96
C VAL A 32 -0.71 1.03 5.32
N HIS A 33 0.58 0.71 5.33
CA HIS A 33 1.35 0.59 6.56
C HIS A 33 1.41 1.92 7.32
N PHE A 34 1.64 3.04 6.64
CA PHE A 34 1.64 4.34 7.30
C PHE A 34 0.25 4.72 7.84
N THR A 35 -0.82 4.40 7.10
CA THR A 35 -2.19 4.58 7.59
C THR A 35 -2.45 3.79 8.88
N ILE A 36 -1.98 2.54 8.95
CA ILE A 36 -2.08 1.71 10.16
C ILE A 36 -1.31 2.32 11.33
N VAL A 37 -0.07 2.76 11.10
CA VAL A 37 0.75 3.41 12.15
C VAL A 37 0.06 4.66 12.70
N LEU A 38 -0.53 5.49 11.84
CA LEU A 38 -1.29 6.66 12.27
C LEU A 38 -2.53 6.26 13.08
N ALA A 39 -3.25 5.23 12.66
CA ALA A 39 -4.43 4.74 13.37
C ALA A 39 -4.09 4.15 14.75
N LEU A 40 -3.00 3.37 14.86
CA LEU A 40 -2.55 2.79 16.13
C LEU A 40 -2.09 3.85 17.14
N ARG A 41 -1.62 5.01 16.63
CA ARG A 41 -1.19 6.16 17.44
C ARG A 41 -2.28 7.20 17.66
N ALA A 42 -3.46 7.00 17.09
CA ALA A 42 -4.58 7.91 17.29
C ALA A 42 -5.00 7.94 18.77
N LYS A 43 -5.65 9.04 19.18
CA LYS A 43 -6.09 9.21 20.58
C LYS A 43 -7.13 8.17 20.99
N LEU A 44 -7.96 7.72 20.04
CA LEU A 44 -8.94 6.68 20.28
C LEU A 44 -8.23 5.32 20.29
N ARG A 45 -8.67 4.42 21.18
CA ARG A 45 -8.11 3.07 21.22
C ARG A 45 -8.35 2.40 19.87
N PRO A 46 -7.32 1.84 19.23
CA PRO A 46 -7.51 1.07 18.00
C PRO A 46 -8.44 -0.11 18.27
N SER A 47 -9.13 -0.56 17.22
CA SER A 47 -9.95 -1.75 17.30
C SER A 47 -9.09 -2.97 17.70
N ARG A 48 -9.74 -4.03 18.18
CA ARG A 48 -9.05 -5.29 18.42
C ARG A 48 -8.41 -5.84 17.15
N ASP A 49 -9.13 -5.80 16.03
CA ASP A 49 -8.67 -6.33 14.75
C ASP A 49 -7.41 -5.61 14.26
N LEU A 50 -7.36 -4.28 14.40
CA LEU A 50 -6.19 -3.48 14.04
C LEU A 50 -5.02 -3.70 15.01
N SER A 51 -5.30 -3.84 16.31
CA SER A 51 -4.27 -4.05 17.34
C SER A 51 -3.61 -5.43 17.28
N HIS A 52 -4.30 -6.42 16.71
CA HIS A 52 -3.83 -7.79 16.56
C HIS A 52 -3.48 -8.15 15.11
N LEU A 53 -3.36 -7.15 14.24
CA LEU A 53 -3.04 -7.34 12.83
C LEU A 53 -1.70 -8.08 12.67
N GLY A 54 -1.75 -9.25 12.04
CA GLY A 54 -0.56 -9.99 11.62
C GLY A 54 0.02 -9.40 10.34
N TYR A 55 1.34 -9.49 10.19
CA TYR A 55 2.04 -9.10 8.96
C TYR A 55 2.71 -10.32 8.34
N ARG A 56 2.60 -10.46 7.02
CA ARG A 56 3.31 -11.48 6.23
C ARG A 56 4.02 -10.81 5.07
N LEU A 57 5.30 -11.09 4.94
CA LEU A 57 6.06 -10.69 3.76
C LEU A 57 5.60 -11.51 2.55
N VAL A 58 5.44 -10.84 1.42
CA VAL A 58 5.38 -11.45 0.10
C VAL A 58 6.57 -10.92 -0.67
N ASN A 59 7.59 -11.75 -0.84
CA ASN A 59 8.82 -11.35 -1.51
C ASN A 59 8.62 -11.34 -3.03
N ILE A 60 8.27 -10.17 -3.58
CA ILE A 60 8.02 -10.03 -5.02
C ILE A 60 9.29 -10.20 -5.86
N GLU A 61 10.47 -9.95 -5.29
CA GLU A 61 11.77 -10.19 -5.94
C GLU A 61 12.02 -11.70 -6.15
N LYS A 62 11.45 -12.55 -5.29
CA LYS A 62 11.45 -14.01 -5.43
C LYS A 62 10.16 -14.56 -6.04
N HIS A 63 9.31 -13.68 -6.57
CA HIS A 63 8.02 -14.00 -7.17
C HIS A 63 7.07 -14.75 -6.22
N ASP A 64 7.12 -14.49 -4.92
CA ASP A 64 6.19 -15.11 -3.95
C ASP A 64 4.73 -14.78 -4.28
N ASN A 65 4.48 -13.60 -4.85
CA ASN A 65 3.17 -13.18 -5.31
C ASN A 65 2.66 -13.94 -6.54
N LEU A 66 3.50 -14.77 -7.17
CA LEU A 66 3.15 -15.67 -8.27
C LEU A 66 3.04 -17.13 -7.83
N ARG A 67 3.28 -17.45 -6.56
CA ARG A 67 3.16 -18.82 -6.05
C ARG A 67 1.69 -19.23 -6.01
N GLU A 68 1.43 -20.52 -6.24
CA GLU A 68 0.10 -21.10 -6.24
C GLU A 68 -0.71 -20.72 -4.99
N TRP A 69 -0.14 -20.92 -3.79
CA TRP A 69 -0.81 -20.58 -2.53
C TRP A 69 -1.26 -19.11 -2.47
N TYR A 70 -0.48 -18.18 -3.02
CA TYR A 70 -0.83 -16.76 -2.97
C TYR A 70 -1.92 -16.44 -3.98
N LEU A 71 -1.80 -16.92 -5.22
CA LEU A 71 -2.76 -16.66 -6.28
C LEU A 71 -4.12 -17.34 -6.00
N VAL A 72 -4.10 -18.53 -5.42
CA VAL A 72 -5.32 -19.31 -5.17
C VAL A 72 -6.00 -18.90 -3.87
N GLU A 73 -5.24 -18.70 -2.79
CA GLU A 73 -5.84 -18.55 -1.44
C GLU A 73 -5.90 -17.10 -0.96
N VAL A 74 -5.08 -16.20 -1.51
CA VAL A 74 -4.90 -14.84 -0.96
C VAL A 74 -5.38 -13.78 -1.93
N ASN A 75 -4.80 -13.72 -3.13
CA ASN A 75 -5.13 -12.72 -4.13
C ASN A 75 -4.79 -13.22 -5.54
N ALA A 76 -5.83 -13.56 -6.31
CA ALA A 76 -5.71 -14.04 -7.69
C ALA A 76 -5.02 -13.08 -8.65
N LEU A 77 -4.91 -11.79 -8.30
CA LEU A 77 -4.16 -10.81 -9.08
C LEU A 77 -2.68 -10.75 -8.70
N GLY A 78 -2.23 -11.48 -7.67
CA GLY A 78 -0.84 -11.46 -7.21
C GLY A 78 -0.38 -10.06 -6.77
N ARG A 79 -1.30 -9.24 -6.24
CA ARG A 79 -1.04 -7.87 -5.80
C ARG A 79 -0.78 -7.82 -4.30
N VAL A 80 0.02 -6.84 -3.90
CA VAL A 80 0.26 -6.48 -2.50
C VAL A 80 0.10 -4.95 -2.34
N PRO A 81 -0.44 -4.47 -1.22
CA PRO A 81 -0.85 -5.24 -0.04
C PRO A 81 -2.16 -6.00 -0.24
N THR A 82 -2.40 -7.02 0.58
CA THR A 82 -3.70 -7.71 0.67
C THR A 82 -4.04 -7.96 2.13
N LEU A 83 -5.26 -7.63 2.55
CA LEU A 83 -5.75 -7.92 3.90
C LEU A 83 -6.71 -9.11 3.86
N THR A 84 -6.46 -10.09 4.71
CA THR A 84 -7.34 -11.23 4.93
C THR A 84 -7.75 -11.29 6.39
N GLY A 85 -8.86 -11.95 6.72
CA GLY A 85 -9.29 -12.14 8.10
C GLY A 85 -10.70 -12.69 8.16
N LYS A 86 -11.04 -13.39 9.25
CA LYS A 86 -12.39 -13.95 9.44
C LYS A 86 -13.46 -12.89 9.66
N SER A 87 -13.07 -11.69 10.07
CA SER A 87 -13.97 -10.53 10.20
C SER A 87 -14.29 -9.88 8.85
N LEU A 88 -13.59 -10.24 7.78
CA LEU A 88 -13.84 -9.73 6.43
C LEU A 88 -14.73 -10.72 5.65
N PRO A 89 -15.73 -10.24 4.90
CA PRO A 89 -16.56 -11.12 4.05
C PRO A 89 -15.74 -11.73 2.90
N SER A 90 -14.70 -11.03 2.45
CA SER A 90 -13.74 -11.46 1.45
C SER A 90 -12.40 -10.74 1.67
N PRO A 91 -11.27 -11.26 1.15
CA PRO A 91 -10.01 -10.52 1.16
C PRO A 91 -10.16 -9.12 0.55
N LEU A 92 -9.51 -8.13 1.14
CA LEU A 92 -9.35 -6.80 0.54
C LEU A 92 -8.05 -6.81 -0.24
N THR A 93 -8.16 -6.74 -1.57
CA THR A 93 -7.06 -7.04 -2.51
C THR A 93 -6.38 -5.81 -3.12
N ASP A 94 -6.80 -4.62 -2.70
CA ASP A 94 -6.25 -3.33 -3.11
C ASP A 94 -6.02 -2.41 -1.91
N ALA A 95 -5.06 -1.51 -2.03
CA ALA A 95 -4.65 -0.64 -0.93
C ALA A 95 -5.74 0.33 -0.49
N LEU A 96 -6.55 0.85 -1.42
CA LEU A 96 -7.59 1.83 -1.10
C LEU A 96 -8.72 1.21 -0.25
N SER A 97 -9.15 0.00 -0.59
CA SER A 97 -10.11 -0.77 0.22
C SER A 97 -9.57 -1.06 1.63
N ILE A 98 -8.29 -1.42 1.75
CA ILE A 98 -7.65 -1.66 3.06
C ILE A 98 -7.57 -0.36 3.87
N VAL A 99 -7.20 0.74 3.23
CA VAL A 99 -7.17 2.07 3.84
C VAL A 99 -8.54 2.46 4.38
N TYR A 100 -9.61 2.28 3.60
CA TYR A 100 -10.96 2.59 4.08
C TYR A 100 -11.38 1.69 5.24
N TRP A 101 -11.00 0.41 5.22
CA TRP A 101 -11.21 -0.47 6.37
C TRP A 101 -10.49 0.03 7.63
N VAL A 102 -9.28 0.59 7.52
CA VAL A 102 -8.58 1.23 8.66
C VAL A 102 -9.31 2.51 9.11
N CYS A 103 -9.76 3.34 8.18
CA CYS A 103 -10.51 4.58 8.48
C CYS A 103 -11.85 4.30 9.16
N ASP A 104 -12.55 3.22 8.83
CA ASP A 104 -13.78 2.81 9.52
C ASP A 104 -13.55 2.50 11.00
N GLN A 105 -12.35 2.01 11.32
CA GLN A 105 -11.94 1.71 12.70
C GLN A 105 -11.33 2.92 13.41
N CYS A 106 -10.82 3.90 12.65
CA CYS A 106 -10.24 5.13 13.17
C CYS A 106 -10.74 6.36 12.38
N PRO A 107 -12.01 6.79 12.59
CA PRO A 107 -12.64 7.82 11.77
C PRO A 107 -11.95 9.20 11.81
N SER A 108 -11.09 9.46 12.80
CA SER A 108 -10.30 10.69 12.84
C SER A 108 -9.33 10.84 11.67
N LEU A 109 -8.93 9.73 11.01
CA LEU A 109 -8.09 9.78 9.82
C LEU A 109 -8.84 10.25 8.57
N LEU A 110 -10.17 10.15 8.56
CA LEU A 110 -11.03 10.60 7.47
C LEU A 110 -12.14 11.52 8.04
N PRO A 111 -11.77 12.74 8.48
CA PRO A 111 -12.71 13.63 9.14
C PRO A 111 -13.84 14.05 8.18
N LYS A 112 -15.08 13.99 8.66
CA LYS A 112 -16.30 14.28 7.87
C LYS A 112 -16.24 15.63 7.13
N GLU A 113 -15.66 16.65 7.74
CA GLU A 113 -15.51 18.00 7.15
C GLU A 113 -14.68 18.01 5.86
N HIS A 114 -13.74 17.06 5.70
CA HIS A 114 -12.82 17.00 4.55
C HIS A 114 -12.94 15.68 3.78
N GLN A 115 -13.88 14.81 4.15
CA GLN A 115 -14.00 13.45 3.62
C GLN A 115 -14.13 13.42 2.10
N THR A 116 -15.00 14.26 1.52
CA THR A 116 -15.20 14.30 0.05
C THR A 116 -13.91 14.63 -0.69
N GLU A 117 -13.18 15.64 -0.20
CA GLU A 117 -11.93 16.11 -0.79
C GLU A 117 -10.84 15.04 -0.70
N ILE A 118 -10.70 14.45 0.50
CA ILE A 118 -9.74 13.38 0.76
C ILE A 118 -10.03 12.19 -0.15
N CYS A 119 -11.25 11.65 -0.13
CA CYS A 119 -11.62 10.49 -0.94
C CYS A 119 -11.37 10.71 -2.43
N ARG A 120 -11.69 11.90 -2.96
CA ARG A 120 -11.41 12.24 -4.36
C ARG A 120 -9.91 12.19 -4.67
N LEU A 121 -9.07 12.80 -3.84
CA LEU A 121 -7.62 12.82 -4.02
C LEU A 121 -6.99 11.42 -3.85
N LEU A 122 -7.51 10.60 -2.93
CA LEU A 122 -7.08 9.21 -2.80
C LEU A 122 -7.39 8.42 -4.08
N SER A 123 -8.62 8.54 -4.61
CA SER A 123 -9.01 7.89 -5.86
C SER A 123 -8.13 8.33 -7.03
N GLN A 124 -7.89 9.63 -7.19
CA GLN A 124 -7.00 10.19 -8.23
C GLN A 124 -5.58 9.63 -8.15
N LEU A 125 -5.02 9.54 -6.94
CA LEU A 125 -3.69 8.97 -6.74
C LEU A 125 -3.67 7.46 -7.04
N HIS A 126 -4.67 6.71 -6.58
CA HIS A 126 -4.74 5.27 -6.83
C HIS A 126 -4.97 4.92 -8.30
N GLU A 127 -5.74 5.71 -9.04
CA GLU A 127 -5.82 5.59 -10.50
C GLU A 127 -4.46 5.77 -11.17
N THR A 128 -3.60 6.65 -10.63
CA THR A 128 -2.24 6.88 -11.11
C THR A 128 -1.27 5.77 -10.71
N ILE A 129 -1.34 5.26 -9.47
CA ILE A 129 -0.44 4.22 -8.95
C ILE A 129 -0.82 2.83 -9.48
N ASP A 130 -2.10 2.48 -9.42
CA ASP A 130 -2.60 1.15 -9.76
C ASP A 130 -2.90 1.01 -11.26
N GLY A 131 -3.24 2.12 -11.92
CA GLY A 131 -3.56 2.15 -13.35
C GLY A 131 -2.38 1.76 -14.21
N TYR A 132 -1.16 2.21 -13.86
CA TYR A 132 0.06 2.00 -14.65
C TYR A 132 0.95 0.86 -14.12
N GLY A 133 0.40 -0.05 -13.30
CA GLY A 133 1.14 -1.17 -12.74
C GLY A 133 1.87 -1.98 -13.82
N ALA A 134 3.17 -2.20 -13.62
CA ALA A 134 4.00 -2.90 -14.58
C ALA A 134 3.47 -4.32 -14.85
N VAL A 135 3.49 -4.71 -16.13
CA VAL A 135 3.35 -6.12 -16.50
C VAL A 135 4.47 -6.89 -15.79
N ASN A 136 4.12 -8.01 -15.17
CA ASN A 136 5.09 -8.89 -14.54
C ASN A 136 5.51 -9.92 -15.58
N PRO A 137 6.67 -9.75 -16.26
CA PRO A 137 7.09 -10.64 -17.33
C PRO A 137 7.29 -12.08 -16.84
N ALA A 138 7.58 -12.27 -15.54
CA ALA A 138 7.77 -13.59 -14.96
C ALA A 138 6.51 -14.47 -15.04
N VAL A 139 5.31 -13.91 -15.26
CA VAL A 139 4.10 -14.74 -15.45
C VAL A 139 4.25 -15.65 -16.66
N GLU A 140 4.79 -15.16 -17.77
CA GLU A 140 5.04 -15.98 -18.96
C GLU A 140 6.11 -17.04 -18.68
N ASP A 141 7.20 -16.67 -18.00
CA ASP A 141 8.27 -17.60 -17.65
C ASP A 141 7.73 -18.77 -16.80
N PHE A 142 6.89 -18.48 -15.80
CA PHE A 142 6.24 -19.50 -14.99
C PHE A 142 5.27 -20.38 -15.80
N LEU A 143 4.54 -19.82 -16.77
CA LEU A 143 3.64 -20.59 -17.64
C LEU A 143 4.41 -21.55 -18.57
N THR A 144 5.65 -21.24 -18.95
CA THR A 144 6.50 -22.17 -19.71
C THR A 144 6.98 -23.37 -18.89
N ASN A 145 6.92 -23.28 -17.56
CA ASN A 145 7.30 -24.39 -16.69
C ASN A 145 6.24 -25.51 -16.73
N HIS A 146 6.66 -26.74 -17.00
CA HIS A 146 5.79 -27.92 -17.02
C HIS A 146 5.61 -28.58 -15.64
N ASP A 147 6.40 -28.17 -14.64
CA ASP A 147 6.39 -28.76 -13.29
C ASP A 147 5.40 -28.07 -12.31
N ILE A 148 4.59 -27.13 -12.80
CA ILE A 148 3.52 -26.49 -12.00
C ILE A 148 2.23 -27.32 -12.08
N THR A 149 1.41 -27.24 -11.04
CA THR A 149 0.09 -27.90 -11.01
C THR A 149 -0.86 -27.25 -12.04
N ASP A 150 -1.88 -27.98 -12.47
CA ASP A 150 -2.92 -27.43 -13.35
C ASP A 150 -3.62 -26.22 -12.70
N THR A 151 -3.90 -26.30 -11.39
CA THR A 151 -4.47 -25.19 -10.63
C THR A 151 -3.56 -23.97 -10.61
N HIS A 152 -2.25 -24.14 -10.46
CA HIS A 152 -1.31 -23.03 -10.53
C HIS A 152 -1.26 -22.42 -11.92
N ARG A 153 -1.29 -23.26 -12.97
CA ARG A 153 -1.34 -22.82 -14.37
C ARG A 153 -2.58 -21.97 -14.64
N GLU A 154 -3.76 -22.44 -14.27
CA GLU A 154 -5.03 -21.69 -14.41
C GLU A 154 -4.98 -20.34 -13.69
N ALA A 155 -4.42 -20.30 -12.47
CA ALA A 155 -4.29 -19.06 -11.71
C ALA A 155 -3.33 -18.05 -12.38
N LEU A 156 -2.23 -18.53 -12.96
CA LEU A 156 -1.28 -17.71 -13.73
C LEU A 156 -1.90 -17.21 -15.04
N GLU A 157 -2.66 -18.04 -15.76
CA GLU A 157 -3.39 -17.64 -16.97
C GLU A 157 -4.43 -16.56 -16.67
N TYR A 158 -5.21 -16.74 -15.60
CA TYR A 158 -6.15 -15.72 -15.13
C TYR A 158 -5.43 -14.40 -14.85
N LYS A 159 -4.29 -14.44 -14.15
CA LYS A 159 -3.49 -13.25 -13.86
C LYS A 159 -2.97 -12.58 -15.15
N ARG A 160 -2.44 -13.35 -16.09
CA ARG A 160 -1.95 -12.87 -17.40
C ARG A 160 -3.05 -12.12 -18.14
N ASP A 161 -4.23 -12.73 -18.26
CA ASP A 161 -5.35 -12.15 -19.00
C ASP A 161 -5.82 -10.83 -18.37
N ARG A 162 -5.79 -10.74 -17.03
CA ARG A 162 -6.07 -9.49 -16.31
C ARG A 162 -5.00 -8.43 -16.54
N GLN A 163 -3.72 -8.80 -16.65
CA GLN A 163 -2.64 -7.86 -17.00
C GLN A 163 -2.76 -7.35 -18.43
N MET A 164 -3.14 -8.21 -19.38
CA MET A 164 -3.39 -7.80 -20.77
C MET A 164 -4.53 -6.79 -20.84
N LYS A 165 -5.65 -7.06 -20.17
CA LYS A 165 -6.79 -6.13 -20.11
C LYS A 165 -6.44 -4.80 -19.45
N GLN A 166 -5.62 -4.81 -18.40
CA GLN A 166 -5.13 -3.58 -17.77
C GLN A 166 -4.26 -2.78 -18.73
N ARG A 167 -3.37 -3.44 -19.48
CA ARG A 167 -2.49 -2.80 -20.47
C ARG A 167 -3.29 -2.13 -21.58
N GLU A 168 -4.37 -2.76 -22.04
CA GLU A 168 -5.29 -2.17 -23.03
C GLU A 168 -5.92 -0.88 -22.49
N LEU A 169 -6.40 -0.89 -21.25
CA LEU A 169 -6.97 0.31 -20.61
C LEU A 169 -5.94 1.44 -20.47
N VAL A 170 -4.71 1.10 -20.08
CA VAL A 170 -3.60 2.08 -20.01
C VAL A 170 -3.32 2.68 -21.38
N ALA A 171 -3.26 1.85 -22.41
CA ALA A 171 -3.03 2.32 -23.78
C ALA A 171 -4.15 3.26 -24.22
N MET A 172 -5.42 2.94 -23.93
CA MET A 172 -6.57 3.81 -24.21
C MET A 172 -6.48 5.13 -23.45
N ASN A 173 -6.11 5.12 -22.17
CA ASN A 173 -5.96 6.33 -21.35
C ASN A 173 -4.86 7.24 -21.90
N ILE A 174 -3.72 6.68 -22.29
CA ILE A 174 -2.62 7.41 -22.93
C ILE A 174 -3.09 8.02 -24.25
N SER A 175 -3.81 7.26 -25.09
CA SER A 175 -4.38 7.78 -26.34
C SER A 175 -5.41 8.89 -26.11
N ALA A 176 -6.14 8.85 -24.99
CA ALA A 176 -7.07 9.89 -24.57
C ALA A 176 -6.38 11.11 -23.92
N GLY A 177 -5.03 11.16 -23.88
CA GLY A 177 -4.26 12.28 -23.37
C GLY A 177 -3.98 12.25 -21.86
N HIS A 178 -4.29 11.16 -21.16
CA HIS A 178 -3.94 11.02 -19.74
C HIS A 178 -2.45 10.71 -19.60
N SER A 179 -1.77 11.50 -18.77
CA SER A 179 -0.35 11.34 -18.47
C SER A 179 -0.16 11.07 -16.98
N MET A 180 0.55 9.98 -16.65
CA MET A 180 0.91 9.66 -15.26
C MET A 180 1.68 10.82 -14.61
N THR A 181 2.60 11.45 -15.35
CA THR A 181 3.34 12.63 -14.89
C THR A 181 2.40 13.81 -14.66
N GLY A 182 1.53 14.12 -15.62
CA GLY A 182 0.57 15.22 -15.50
C GLY A 182 -0.38 15.03 -14.31
N ASN A 183 -0.91 13.83 -14.14
CA ASN A 183 -1.80 13.47 -13.03
C ASN A 183 -1.08 13.55 -11.67
N SER A 184 0.18 13.11 -11.61
CA SER A 184 1.00 13.20 -10.40
C SER A 184 1.28 14.64 -10.00
N VAL A 185 1.63 15.50 -10.97
CA VAL A 185 1.86 16.93 -10.73
C VAL A 185 0.57 17.60 -10.29
N ALA A 186 -0.55 17.38 -10.99
CA ALA A 186 -1.86 17.92 -10.62
C ALA A 186 -2.26 17.53 -9.19
N PHE A 187 -2.10 16.24 -8.83
CA PHE A 187 -2.36 15.76 -7.48
C PHE A 187 -1.52 16.49 -6.42
N LEU A 188 -0.20 16.67 -6.66
CA LEU A 188 0.69 17.34 -5.72
C LEU A 188 0.36 18.84 -5.58
N GLU A 189 0.02 19.52 -6.67
CA GLU A 189 -0.41 20.93 -6.65
C GLU A 189 -1.70 21.12 -5.85
N GLU A 190 -2.68 20.22 -6.02
CA GLU A 190 -3.93 20.25 -5.26
C GLU A 190 -3.67 20.03 -3.76
N VAL A 191 -2.80 19.08 -3.40
CA VAL A 191 -2.39 18.84 -2.01
C VAL A 191 -1.68 20.07 -1.42
N LEU A 192 -0.79 20.71 -2.18
CA LEU A 192 -0.12 21.94 -1.76
C LEU A 192 -1.13 23.06 -1.51
N ALA A 193 -2.11 23.23 -2.41
CA ALA A 193 -3.18 24.21 -2.25
C ALA A 193 -4.01 23.97 -0.98
N LEU A 194 -4.35 22.71 -0.67
CA LEU A 194 -5.03 22.34 0.57
C LEU A 194 -4.18 22.68 1.80
N ARG A 195 -2.89 22.35 1.76
CA ARG A 195 -1.97 22.66 2.87
C ARG A 195 -1.85 24.16 3.10
N ASN A 196 -1.71 24.95 2.03
CA ASN A 196 -1.65 26.42 2.12
C ASN A 196 -2.95 27.01 2.70
N LYS A 197 -4.10 26.42 2.36
CA LYS A 197 -5.41 26.84 2.85
C LYS A 197 -5.64 26.50 4.33
N TYR A 198 -5.32 25.28 4.75
CA TYR A 198 -5.75 24.75 6.05
C TYR A 198 -4.63 24.66 7.09
N SER A 199 -3.41 24.30 6.69
CA SER A 199 -2.33 24.02 7.62
C SER A 199 -1.89 25.25 8.40
N ARG A 200 -1.91 26.44 7.77
CA ARG A 200 -1.47 27.73 8.36
C ARG A 200 -0.10 27.63 9.05
N GLY A 201 0.84 26.89 8.45
CA GLY A 201 2.17 26.63 9.01
C GLY A 201 2.24 25.44 9.97
N GLY A 202 1.15 24.70 10.15
CA GLY A 202 1.11 23.49 10.96
C GLY A 202 1.86 22.30 10.35
N THR A 203 1.84 21.21 11.11
CA THR A 203 2.50 19.94 10.75
C THR A 203 1.72 19.23 9.65
N TRP A 204 0.40 19.08 9.81
CA TRP A 204 -0.46 18.25 8.94
C TRP A 204 -1.13 19.05 7.82
N ILE A 205 -1.57 18.37 6.75
CA ILE A 205 -2.20 19.01 5.58
C ILE A 205 -3.42 19.86 5.98
N PHE A 206 -4.31 19.30 6.80
CA PHE A 206 -5.50 19.99 7.31
C PHE A 206 -5.27 20.73 8.65
N GLY A 207 -4.01 20.88 9.05
CA GLY A 207 -3.62 21.59 10.27
C GLY A 207 -3.68 20.75 11.55
N ASP A 208 -2.97 21.21 12.58
CA ASP A 208 -2.70 20.43 13.80
C ASP A 208 -3.92 20.20 14.70
N LYS A 209 -4.95 21.03 14.54
CA LYS A 209 -6.23 20.83 15.21
C LYS A 209 -6.95 19.58 14.69
N ILE A 210 -6.86 19.32 13.39
CA ILE A 210 -7.40 18.10 12.77
C ILE A 210 -6.47 16.92 13.05
N GLY A 211 -5.16 17.16 12.95
CA GLY A 211 -4.14 16.12 13.10
C GLY A 211 -3.89 15.37 11.79
N PRO A 212 -3.20 14.22 11.85
CA PRO A 212 -2.91 13.43 10.67
C PRO A 212 -4.19 12.86 10.06
N THR A 213 -4.26 12.90 8.73
CA THR A 213 -5.32 12.26 7.96
C THR A 213 -4.73 11.16 7.08
N VAL A 214 -5.62 10.35 6.52
CA VAL A 214 -5.25 9.37 5.50
C VAL A 214 -4.59 10.02 4.27
N LEU A 215 -4.91 11.28 3.95
CA LEU A 215 -4.23 12.00 2.86
C LEU A 215 -2.74 12.20 3.18
N ASP A 216 -2.38 12.55 4.42
CA ASP A 216 -0.97 12.63 4.84
C ASP A 216 -0.28 11.27 4.66
N ALA A 217 -0.98 10.18 4.98
CA ALA A 217 -0.49 8.81 4.82
C ALA A 217 -0.23 8.39 3.37
N HIS A 218 -0.88 9.04 2.40
CA HIS A 218 -0.69 8.80 0.96
C HIS A 218 0.40 9.70 0.38
N VAL A 219 0.35 10.99 0.73
CA VAL A 219 1.26 12.01 0.18
C VAL A 219 2.69 11.74 0.59
N VAL A 220 2.94 11.40 1.86
CA VAL A 220 4.32 11.26 2.36
C VAL A 220 5.07 10.09 1.70
N PRO A 221 4.53 8.85 1.62
CA PRO A 221 5.20 7.77 0.90
C PRO A 221 5.30 8.03 -0.60
N PHE A 222 4.31 8.69 -1.21
CA PHE A 222 4.34 9.01 -2.64
C PHE A 222 5.44 10.03 -2.97
N VAL A 223 5.53 11.12 -2.21
CA VAL A 223 6.61 12.10 -2.36
C VAL A 223 7.97 11.43 -2.09
N ALA A 224 8.09 10.66 -1.02
CA ALA A 224 9.30 9.90 -0.73
C ALA A 224 9.72 9.00 -1.89
N ARG A 225 8.76 8.32 -2.53
CA ARG A 225 9.02 7.52 -3.72
C ARG A 225 9.59 8.34 -4.85
N LEU A 226 8.98 9.47 -5.19
CA LEU A 226 9.44 10.32 -6.28
C LEU A 226 10.87 10.83 -6.03
N LEU A 227 11.19 11.18 -4.79
CA LEU A 227 12.55 11.58 -4.40
C LEU A 227 13.56 10.42 -4.55
N ASP A 228 13.22 9.22 -4.08
CA ASP A 228 14.12 8.07 -4.13
C ASP A 228 14.42 7.60 -5.56
N ILE A 229 13.54 7.89 -6.53
CA ILE A 229 13.73 7.57 -7.96
C ILE A 229 14.22 8.77 -8.80
N ASN A 230 14.71 9.83 -8.15
CA ASN A 230 15.24 11.04 -8.80
C ASN A 230 14.23 11.77 -9.72
N LEU A 231 12.96 11.78 -9.31
CA LEU A 231 11.90 12.59 -9.92
C LEU A 231 11.50 13.76 -9.02
N ASP A 232 12.49 14.33 -8.32
CA ASP A 232 12.23 15.41 -7.38
C ASP A 232 11.68 16.66 -8.07
N ASP A 233 12.08 16.93 -9.32
CA ASP A 233 11.55 18.03 -10.15
C ASP A 233 10.02 18.02 -10.32
N LEU A 234 9.36 16.87 -10.14
CA LEU A 234 7.90 16.77 -10.19
C LEU A 234 7.23 17.20 -8.87
N VAL A 235 8.00 17.32 -7.80
CA VAL A 235 7.51 17.59 -6.45
C VAL A 235 7.72 19.06 -6.09
N PRO A 236 6.65 19.81 -5.75
CA PRO A 236 6.79 21.16 -5.22
C PRO A 236 7.73 21.21 -4.00
N PRO A 237 8.67 22.16 -3.91
CA PRO A 237 9.68 22.21 -2.84
C PRO A 237 9.09 22.12 -1.42
N GLU A 238 7.95 22.75 -1.19
CA GLU A 238 7.22 22.77 0.07
C GLU A 238 6.75 21.36 0.47
N LEU A 239 6.33 20.55 -0.50
CA LEU A 239 5.91 19.17 -0.26
C LEU A 239 7.12 18.26 -0.01
N ARG A 240 8.29 18.55 -0.58
CA ARG A 240 9.55 17.86 -0.24
C ARG A 240 9.91 18.09 1.23
N VAL A 241 9.87 19.35 1.67
CA VAL A 241 10.13 19.74 3.07
C VAL A 241 9.11 19.10 4.01
N TYR A 242 7.83 19.16 3.66
CA TYR A 242 6.76 18.56 4.43
C TYR A 242 6.95 17.04 4.57
N ALA A 243 7.17 16.30 3.47
CA ALA A 243 7.35 14.85 3.52
C ALA A 243 8.57 14.46 4.39
N ASN A 244 9.70 15.15 4.25
CA ASN A 244 10.88 14.92 5.08
C ASN A 244 10.62 15.21 6.56
N THR A 245 9.86 16.27 6.86
CA THR A 245 9.46 16.61 8.23
C THR A 245 8.61 15.50 8.83
N ILE A 246 7.57 15.03 8.11
CA ILE A 246 6.71 13.94 8.61
C ILE A 246 7.50 12.64 8.76
N ARG A 247 8.39 12.31 7.82
CA ARG A 247 9.29 11.14 7.92
C ARG A 247 10.16 11.19 9.17
N ALA A 248 10.60 12.37 9.61
CA ALA A 248 11.42 12.54 10.81
C ALA A 248 10.63 12.38 12.12
N LEU A 249 9.29 12.49 12.09
CA LEU A 249 8.46 12.28 13.28
C LEU A 249 8.46 10.80 13.71
N PRO A 250 8.18 10.49 14.98
CA PRO A 250 8.16 9.11 15.47
C PRO A 250 7.26 8.15 14.66
N GLN A 251 6.09 8.61 14.22
CA GLN A 251 5.17 7.84 13.36
C GLN A 251 5.71 7.65 11.94
N GLY A 252 6.42 8.64 11.38
CA GLY A 252 7.06 8.52 10.08
C GLY A 252 8.26 7.57 10.12
N GLN A 253 9.05 7.62 11.20
CA GLN A 253 10.16 6.69 11.43
C GLN A 253 9.68 5.25 11.64
N GLU A 254 8.55 5.06 12.32
CA GLU A 254 7.95 3.72 12.45
C GLU A 254 7.47 3.19 11.11
N ALA A 255 6.77 4.00 10.32
CA ALA A 255 6.15 3.54 9.08
C ALA A 255 7.11 3.39 7.89
N LEU A 256 8.07 4.30 7.76
CA LEU A 256 8.95 4.40 6.58
C LEU A 256 10.43 4.18 6.94
N GLY A 257 10.78 4.30 8.23
CA GLY A 257 12.16 4.21 8.69
C GLY A 257 13.08 5.23 8.05
N LYS A 258 14.38 4.93 8.16
CA LYS A 258 15.47 5.62 7.43
C LYS A 258 15.75 5.01 6.07
N ARG A 259 14.98 3.99 5.67
CA ARG A 259 15.21 3.22 4.45
C ARG A 259 14.62 3.98 3.25
N PRO A 260 15.18 3.81 2.04
CA PRO A 260 14.52 4.24 0.83
C PRO A 260 13.22 3.44 0.64
N THR A 261 12.29 4.00 -0.13
CA THR A 261 11.02 3.38 -0.51
C THR A 261 11.17 2.39 -1.66
N VAL A 262 12.34 2.32 -2.28
CA VAL A 262 12.71 1.34 -3.32
C VAL A 262 13.72 0.38 -2.73
N TRP A 263 13.51 -0.93 -2.92
CA TRP A 263 14.45 -1.92 -2.46
C TRP A 263 15.68 -1.94 -3.37
N ASP A 264 16.85 -2.13 -2.77
CA ASP A 264 18.10 -2.37 -3.45
C ASP A 264 18.88 -3.45 -2.67
N PRO A 265 19.61 -4.36 -3.35
CA PRO A 265 20.39 -5.41 -2.69
C PRO A 265 21.36 -4.93 -1.61
N SER A 266 21.84 -3.68 -1.66
CA SER A 266 22.70 -3.09 -0.62
C SER A 266 22.02 -2.95 0.75
N LEU A 267 20.68 -2.99 0.80
CA LEU A 267 19.91 -2.99 2.04
C LEU A 267 19.89 -4.36 2.74
N GLY A 268 20.47 -5.38 2.11
CA GLY A 268 20.48 -6.76 2.59
C GLY A 268 19.26 -7.57 2.15
N PRO A 269 19.16 -8.84 2.59
CA PRO A 269 18.08 -9.73 2.22
C PRO A 269 16.73 -9.18 2.72
N ILE A 270 15.79 -9.03 1.79
CA ILE A 270 14.42 -8.57 2.08
C ILE A 270 13.72 -9.41 3.15
N ASP A 271 14.01 -10.72 3.24
CA ASP A 271 13.40 -11.63 4.22
C ASP A 271 13.89 -11.38 5.67
N GLU A 272 14.99 -10.65 5.83
CA GLU A 272 15.54 -10.26 7.13
C GLU A 272 15.09 -8.85 7.56
N ILE A 273 14.43 -8.13 6.66
CA ILE A 273 13.93 -6.79 6.92
C ILE A 273 12.70 -6.88 7.83
N ARG A 274 12.79 -6.25 9.01
CA ARG A 274 11.65 -6.13 9.93
C ARG A 274 10.56 -5.26 9.28
N LEU A 275 9.39 -5.90 9.13
CA LEU A 275 8.10 -5.29 8.82
C LEU A 275 7.52 -4.55 10.03
#